data_AF-A0A933I9G9-F1
#
_entry.id   AF-A0A933I9G9-F1
#
_cell.length_a   1.000
_cell.length_b   1.000
_cell.length_c   1.000
_cell.angle_alpha   90.00
_cell.angle_beta   90.00
_cell.angle_gamma   90.00
#
_symmetry.space_group_name_H-M   'P 1'
#
loop_
_entity.id
_entity.type
_entity.pdbx_description
1 polymer ?
#
loop_
_entity_poly.entity_id
_entity_poly.type
_entity_poly.pdbx_seq_one_letter_code
_entity_poly.pdbx_strand_id
1 'polypeptide(L)'
;MRLKRREYVNADAIAAGISPFKPEQTAIQAGRLMLERIHYLANRGEDFAFETTMASKTFVPLLRKCKNKGYSITLIYLWLASPELAIKRVALRMAGGGHNIPADVIQRRYFKGLRNFYKLYLPFGDSWKLYDNSQDQPYLVAYKNENSAMEILQEKTWDIIKGSAQ
;
A
#
# COMPACT_ATOMS: atom_id res chain seq x y z
N MET A 1 -15.21 -9.48 10.30
CA MET A 1 -14.45 -10.11 9.20
C MET A 1 -13.08 -10.54 9.73
N ARG A 2 -12.90 -11.83 10.03
CA ARG A 2 -11.66 -12.37 10.60
C ARG A 2 -10.73 -12.72 9.44
N LEU A 3 -9.78 -11.83 9.13
CA LEU A 3 -8.71 -12.09 8.16
C LEU A 3 -7.91 -13.31 8.63
N LYS A 4 -8.19 -14.51 8.12
CA LYS A 4 -7.28 -15.66 8.20
C LYS A 4 -6.07 -15.37 7.30
N ARG A 5 -5.25 -14.37 7.65
CA ARG A 5 -4.00 -14.05 6.97
C ARG A 5 -2.99 -15.16 7.31
N ARG A 6 -2.76 -16.10 6.40
CA ARG A 6 -1.70 -17.10 6.59
C ARG A 6 -0.32 -16.52 6.31
N GLU A 7 -0.20 -15.57 5.38
CA GLU A 7 1.08 -14.91 5.09
C GLU A 7 0.96 -13.40 4.78
N TYR A 8 1.90 -12.63 5.34
CA TYR A 8 2.11 -11.22 5.07
C TYR A 8 3.55 -11.01 4.60
N VAL A 9 3.73 -10.51 3.37
CA VAL A 9 5.03 -10.35 2.72
C VAL A 9 5.41 -8.88 2.68
N ASN A 10 6.53 -8.51 3.31
CA ASN A 10 6.98 -7.12 3.44
C ASN A 10 8.48 -7.00 3.15
N ALA A 11 8.86 -6.04 2.31
CA ALA A 11 10.25 -5.84 1.88
C ALA A 11 11.17 -5.40 3.03
N ASP A 12 10.70 -4.57 3.95
CA ASP A 12 11.52 -4.06 5.07
C ASP A 12 11.82 -5.18 6.08
N ALA A 13 10.85 -6.06 6.34
CA ALA A 13 11.05 -7.25 7.17
C ALA A 13 12.07 -8.22 6.53
N ILE A 14 12.00 -8.41 5.21
CA ILE A 14 12.98 -9.21 4.47
C ILE A 14 14.37 -8.55 4.53
N ALA A 15 14.46 -7.24 4.32
CA ALA A 15 15.71 -6.49 4.37
C ALA A 15 16.39 -6.60 5.75
N ALA A 16 15.61 -6.45 6.83
CA ALA A 16 16.08 -6.63 8.20
C ALA A 16 16.57 -8.06 8.48
N GLY A 17 15.95 -9.07 7.85
CA GLY A 17 16.41 -10.46 7.94
C GLY A 17 17.72 -10.74 7.20
N ILE A 18 17.97 -10.06 6.07
CA ILE A 18 19.22 -10.22 5.30
C ILE A 18 20.37 -9.49 5.99
N SER A 19 20.14 -8.25 6.45
CA SER A 19 21.15 -7.42 7.10
C SER A 19 20.52 -6.67 8.27
N PRO A 20 20.58 -7.24 9.49
CA PRO A 20 19.97 -6.62 10.67
C PRO A 20 20.53 -5.22 10.98
N PHE A 21 21.79 -4.98 10.64
CA PHE A 21 22.49 -3.73 10.97
C PHE A 21 22.51 -2.71 9.82
N LYS A 22 22.26 -3.14 8.57
CA LYS A 22 22.27 -2.27 7.37
C LYS A 22 21.21 -2.71 6.34
N PRO A 23 19.92 -2.73 6.70
CA PRO A 23 18.85 -3.23 5.83
C PRO A 23 18.73 -2.43 4.53
N GLU A 24 19.04 -1.13 4.55
CA GLU A 24 18.97 -0.23 3.40
C GLU A 24 19.87 -0.67 2.23
N GLN A 25 21.00 -1.31 2.51
CA GLN A 25 21.92 -1.83 1.49
C GLN A 25 21.34 -3.05 0.76
N THR A 26 20.33 -3.69 1.34
CA THR A 26 19.70 -4.90 0.81
C THR A 26 18.33 -4.63 0.20
N ALA A 27 17.88 -3.37 0.14
CA ALA A 27 16.53 -3.01 -0.29
C ALA A 27 16.15 -3.54 -1.68
N ILE A 28 17.09 -3.55 -2.64
CA ILE A 28 16.86 -4.10 -3.99
C ILE A 28 16.69 -5.62 -3.93
N GLN A 29 17.55 -6.32 -3.19
CA GLN A 29 17.49 -7.77 -3.03
C GLN A 29 16.21 -8.18 -2.29
N ALA A 30 15.86 -7.49 -1.21
CA ALA A 30 14.64 -7.71 -0.46
C ALA A 30 13.39 -7.49 -1.32
N GLY A 31 13.39 -6.46 -2.18
CA GLY A 31 12.32 -6.22 -3.15
C GLY A 31 12.17 -7.35 -4.17
N ARG A 32 13.27 -7.96 -4.64
CA ARG A 32 13.22 -9.13 -5.55
C ARG A 32 12.63 -10.35 -4.84
N LEU A 33 13.13 -10.67 -3.64
CA LEU A 33 12.62 -11.79 -2.84
C LEU A 33 11.15 -11.63 -2.47
N MET A 34 10.71 -10.41 -2.15
CA MET A 34 9.30 -10.09 -1.93
C MET A 34 8.45 -10.45 -3.14
N LEU A 35 8.87 -10.02 -4.34
CA LEU A 35 8.15 -10.32 -5.58
C LEU A 35 8.11 -11.83 -5.88
N GLU A 36 9.23 -12.52 -5.70
CA GLU A 36 9.31 -13.98 -5.86
C GLU A 36 8.35 -14.71 -4.91
N ARG A 37 8.32 -14.33 -3.62
CA ARG A 37 7.42 -14.94 -2.64
C ARG A 37 5.96 -14.69 -2.98
N ILE A 38 5.61 -13.47 -3.38
CA ILE A 38 4.25 -13.12 -3.79
C ILE A 38 3.84 -13.94 -5.02
N HIS A 39 4.71 -14.07 -6.02
CA HIS A 39 4.43 -14.88 -7.20
C HIS A 39 4.29 -16.37 -6.86
N TYR A 40 5.11 -16.89 -5.95
CA TYR A 40 5.00 -18.26 -5.46
C TYR A 40 3.62 -18.52 -4.81
N LEU A 41 3.18 -17.64 -3.91
CA LEU A 41 1.89 -17.76 -3.23
C LEU A 41 0.72 -17.65 -4.22
N ALA A 42 0.74 -16.65 -5.10
CA ALA A 42 -0.25 -16.47 -6.15
C ALA A 42 -0.28 -17.64 -7.15
N ASN A 43 0.84 -18.33 -7.34
CA ASN A 43 0.89 -19.52 -8.19
C ASN A 43 0.18 -20.71 -7.56
N ARG A 44 0.24 -20.84 -6.23
CA ARG A 44 -0.36 -21.93 -5.46
C ARG A 44 -1.81 -21.71 -5.06
N GLY A 45 -2.38 -20.52 -5.30
CA GLY A 45 -3.76 -20.23 -4.88
C GLY A 45 -3.87 -19.91 -3.38
N GLU A 46 -2.76 -19.55 -2.73
CA GLU A 46 -2.74 -19.23 -1.30
C GLU A 46 -3.22 -17.79 -1.05
N ASP A 47 -3.79 -17.54 0.13
CA ASP A 47 -4.15 -16.20 0.61
C ASP A 47 -2.92 -15.46 1.15
N PHE A 48 -2.69 -14.23 0.69
CA PHE A 48 -1.57 -13.40 1.13
C PHE A 48 -1.90 -11.91 1.17
N ALA A 49 -1.13 -11.16 1.95
CA ALA A 49 -1.15 -9.72 1.98
C ALA A 49 0.26 -9.15 1.79
N PHE A 50 0.37 -7.96 1.21
CA PHE A 50 1.63 -7.26 1.07
C PHE A 50 1.41 -5.75 1.08
N GLU A 51 2.45 -5.01 1.48
CA GLU A 51 2.43 -3.54 1.51
C GLU A 51 3.11 -2.95 0.28
N THR A 52 2.58 -1.82 -0.17
CA THR A 52 3.16 -1.05 -1.26
C THR A 52 2.72 0.39 -1.15
N THR A 53 3.57 1.31 -1.62
CA THR A 53 3.19 2.72 -1.78
C THR A 53 2.27 2.95 -2.98
N MET A 54 2.00 1.91 -3.78
CA MET A 54 1.30 1.97 -5.07
C MET A 54 1.91 2.95 -6.09
N ALA A 55 3.08 3.55 -5.80
CA ALA A 55 3.75 4.49 -6.70
C ALA A 55 4.37 3.81 -7.94
N SER A 56 4.60 2.49 -7.87
CA SER A 56 5.03 1.69 -9.02
C SER A 56 3.84 1.00 -9.70
N LYS A 57 4.01 0.64 -10.98
CA LYS A 57 3.08 -0.20 -11.74
C LYS A 57 3.40 -1.70 -11.62
N THR A 58 4.49 -2.07 -10.92
CA THR A 58 5.02 -3.45 -10.84
C THR A 58 3.99 -4.49 -10.43
N PHE A 59 3.04 -4.15 -9.56
CA PHE A 59 2.03 -5.09 -9.07
C PHE A 59 0.79 -5.21 -9.97
N VAL A 60 0.60 -4.33 -10.97
CA VAL A 60 -0.59 -4.39 -11.86
C VAL A 60 -0.68 -5.71 -12.63
N PRO A 61 0.40 -6.25 -13.24
CA PRO A 61 0.36 -7.56 -13.88
C PRO A 61 0.03 -8.70 -12.92
N LEU A 62 0.53 -8.62 -11.68
CA LEU A 62 0.22 -9.59 -10.63
C LEU A 62 -1.27 -9.56 -10.29
N LEU A 63 -1.85 -8.39 -10.01
CA LEU A 63 -3.27 -8.27 -9.66
C LEU A 63 -4.16 -8.81 -10.77
N ARG A 64 -3.83 -8.52 -12.04
CA ARG A 64 -4.53 -9.11 -13.20
C ARG A 64 -4.45 -10.63 -13.22
N LYS A 65 -3.26 -11.20 -12.98
CA LYS A 65 -3.08 -12.65 -12.88
C LYS A 65 -3.89 -13.25 -11.74
N CYS A 66 -3.95 -12.59 -10.58
CA CYS A 66 -4.77 -13.02 -9.46
C CYS A 66 -6.27 -13.01 -9.83
N LYS A 67 -6.77 -11.94 -10.47
CA LYS A 67 -8.17 -11.89 -10.97
C LYS A 67 -8.48 -13.05 -11.91
N ASN A 68 -7.59 -13.33 -12.86
CA ASN A 68 -7.77 -14.45 -13.80
C ASN A 68 -7.78 -15.83 -13.12
N LYS A 69 -7.23 -15.93 -11.90
CA LYS A 69 -7.24 -17.14 -11.07
C LYS A 69 -8.40 -17.21 -10.08
N GLY A 70 -9.32 -16.24 -10.10
CA GLY A 70 -10.47 -16.20 -9.20
C GLY A 70 -10.19 -15.64 -7.81
N TYR A 71 -9.07 -14.92 -7.62
CA TYR A 71 -8.85 -14.21 -6.35
C TYR A 71 -9.89 -13.09 -6.15
N SER A 72 -10.34 -12.94 -4.90
CA SER A 72 -10.89 -11.68 -4.41
C SER A 72 -9.75 -10.78 -3.94
N ILE A 73 -9.76 -9.52 -4.38
CA ILE A 73 -8.73 -8.54 -4.06
C ILE A 73 -9.34 -7.46 -3.17
N THR A 74 -8.80 -7.35 -1.95
CA THR A 74 -9.11 -6.27 -1.01
C THR A 74 -8.00 -5.22 -1.03
N LEU A 75 -8.36 -3.96 -1.28
CA LEU A 75 -7.41 -2.84 -1.18
C LEU A 75 -7.64 -2.03 0.10
N ILE A 76 -6.57 -1.71 0.81
CA ILE A 76 -6.61 -0.77 1.93
C ILE A 76 -5.62 0.35 1.61
N TYR A 77 -6.11 1.57 1.48
CA TYR A 77 -5.30 2.74 1.19
C TYR A 77 -5.33 3.72 2.36
N LEU A 78 -4.15 4.11 2.83
CA LEU A 78 -3.96 5.08 3.90
C LEU A 78 -3.45 6.39 3.29
N TRP A 79 -4.27 7.43 3.34
CA TRP A 79 -3.90 8.76 2.87
C TRP A 79 -3.48 9.67 4.02
N LEU A 80 -2.68 10.69 3.72
CA LEU A 80 -2.25 11.75 4.64
C LEU A 80 -2.55 13.09 4.00
N ALA A 81 -2.86 14.11 4.81
CA ALA A 81 -3.28 15.43 4.35
C ALA A 81 -2.26 16.13 3.44
N SER A 82 -0.98 15.80 3.60
CA SER A 82 0.08 16.41 2.81
C SER A 82 1.34 15.53 2.73
N PRO A 83 2.18 15.72 1.70
CA PRO A 83 3.50 15.08 1.63
C PRO A 83 4.45 15.55 2.75
N GLU A 84 4.31 16.78 3.24
CA GLU A 84 5.10 17.30 4.38
C GLU A 84 4.81 16.50 5.66
N LEU A 85 3.55 16.10 5.87
CA LEU A 85 3.19 15.22 6.98
C LEU A 85 3.84 13.84 6.83
N ALA A 86 3.91 13.31 5.60
CA ALA A 86 4.61 12.05 5.32
C ALA A 86 6.11 12.16 5.62
N ILE A 87 6.75 13.26 5.21
CA ILE A 87 8.16 13.56 5.48
C ILE A 87 8.40 13.65 7.00
N LYS A 88 7.56 14.41 7.72
CA LYS A 88 7.63 14.54 9.18
C LYS A 88 7.52 13.17 9.88
N ARG A 89 6.60 12.31 9.44
CA ARG A 89 6.41 10.96 10.00
C ARG A 89 7.57 10.01 9.69
N VAL A 90 8.24 10.16 8.54
CA VAL A 90 9.48 9.41 8.26
C VAL A 90 10.61 9.88 9.18
N ALA A 91 10.81 11.19 9.32
CA ALA A 91 11.83 11.76 10.19
C ALA A 91 11.67 11.32 11.66
N LEU A 92 10.44 11.33 12.19
CA LEU A 92 10.16 10.84 13.55
C LEU A 92 10.52 9.35 13.73
N ARG A 93 10.22 8.51 12.73
CA ARG A 93 10.58 7.09 12.78
C ARG A 93 12.09 6.87 12.67
N MET A 94 12.79 7.67 11.86
CA MET A 94 14.25 7.63 11.79
C MET A 94 14.89 7.95 13.14
N ALA A 95 14.38 8.97 13.86
CA ALA A 95 14.85 9.29 15.20
C ALA A 95 14.65 8.12 16.20
N GLY A 96 13.67 7.26 15.95
CA GLY A 96 13.43 6.01 16.68
C GLY A 96 14.12 4.76 16.11
N GLY A 97 15.09 4.91 15.18
CA GLY A 97 15.85 3.79 14.62
C GLY A 97 15.34 3.22 13.28
N GLY A 98 14.39 3.89 12.62
CA GLY A 98 13.92 3.51 11.27
C GLY A 98 14.88 3.93 10.14
N HIS A 99 14.63 3.45 8.91
CA HIS A 99 15.45 3.77 7.75
C HIS A 99 15.22 5.21 7.23
N ASN A 100 16.24 5.80 6.59
CA ASN A 100 16.10 7.08 5.90
C ASN A 100 15.45 6.92 4.52
N ILE A 101 14.51 7.80 4.17
CA ILE A 101 14.02 7.97 2.80
C ILE A 101 14.14 9.45 2.42
N PRO A 102 14.81 9.79 1.30
CA PRO A 102 14.90 11.17 0.82
C PRO A 102 13.52 11.83 0.63
N ALA A 103 13.41 13.11 0.99
CA ALA A 103 12.15 13.85 0.95
C ALA A 103 11.54 13.94 -0.46
N ASP A 104 12.38 14.10 -1.48
CA ASP A 104 11.98 14.10 -2.90
C ASP A 104 11.38 12.74 -3.31
N VAL A 105 11.93 11.64 -2.81
CA VAL A 105 11.41 10.29 -3.04
C VAL A 105 10.05 10.11 -2.37
N ILE A 106 9.89 10.62 -1.14
CA ILE A 106 8.61 10.58 -0.41
C ILE A 106 7.55 11.39 -1.18
N GLN A 107 7.85 12.63 -1.53
CA GLN A 107 6.92 13.52 -2.23
C GLN A 107 6.50 12.95 -3.59
N ARG A 108 7.45 12.46 -4.39
CA ARG A 108 7.16 11.79 -5.67
C ARG A 108 6.27 10.57 -5.48
N ARG A 109 6.56 9.72 -4.47
CA ARG A 109 5.76 8.51 -4.18
C ARG A 109 4.36 8.84 -3.68
N TYR A 110 4.21 9.90 -2.89
CA TYR A 110 2.94 10.37 -2.36
C TYR A 110 1.95 10.66 -3.50
N PHE A 111 2.30 11.57 -4.42
CA PHE A 111 1.42 11.94 -5.53
C PHE A 111 1.21 10.79 -6.52
N LYS A 112 2.29 10.08 -6.88
CA LYS A 112 2.21 8.96 -7.82
C LYS A 112 1.41 7.79 -7.27
N GLY A 113 1.54 7.50 -5.98
CA GLY A 113 0.79 6.46 -5.28
C GLY A 113 -0.71 6.75 -5.30
N LEU A 114 -1.11 7.98 -4.98
CA LEU A 114 -2.52 8.38 -4.99
C LEU A 114 -3.13 8.33 -6.39
N ARG A 115 -2.43 8.86 -7.38
CA ARG A 115 -2.87 8.79 -8.79
C ARG A 115 -3.01 7.35 -9.27
N ASN A 116 -2.03 6.51 -8.96
CA ASN A 116 -2.07 5.10 -9.35
C ASN A 116 -3.16 4.35 -8.60
N PHE A 117 -3.40 4.65 -7.31
CA PHE A 117 -4.46 4.03 -6.54
C PHE A 117 -5.78 4.13 -7.29
N TYR A 118 -6.20 5.33 -7.71
CA TYR A 118 -7.41 5.53 -8.49
C TYR A 118 -7.34 4.93 -9.90
N LYS A 119 -6.26 5.22 -10.65
CA LYS A 119 -6.20 4.91 -12.09
C LYS A 119 -5.85 3.45 -12.40
N LEU A 120 -5.06 2.81 -11.54
CA LEU A 120 -4.45 1.51 -11.83
C LEU A 120 -4.86 0.42 -10.84
N TYR A 121 -5.01 0.72 -9.55
CA TYR A 121 -5.26 -0.31 -8.53
C TYR A 121 -6.75 -0.50 -8.25
N LEU A 122 -7.51 0.58 -8.09
CA LEU A 122 -8.95 0.57 -7.80
C LEU A 122 -9.75 -0.37 -8.72
N PRO A 123 -9.49 -0.43 -10.05
CA PRO A 123 -10.22 -1.33 -10.94
C PRO A 123 -10.05 -2.83 -10.64
N PHE A 124 -9.00 -3.22 -9.90
CA PHE A 124 -8.80 -4.60 -9.48
C PHE A 124 -9.44 -4.93 -8.13
N GLY A 125 -9.83 -3.94 -7.34
CA GLY A 125 -10.38 -4.14 -5.99
C GLY A 125 -11.85 -4.57 -6.03
N ASP A 126 -12.11 -5.82 -5.64
CA ASP A 126 -13.46 -6.32 -5.38
C ASP A 126 -14.07 -5.62 -4.17
N SER A 127 -13.23 -5.40 -3.16
CA SER A 127 -13.50 -4.49 -2.04
C SER A 127 -12.34 -3.54 -1.82
N TRP A 128 -12.64 -2.34 -1.30
CA TRP A 128 -11.60 -1.39 -0.93
C TRP A 128 -12.03 -0.49 0.22
N LYS A 129 -11.04 0.01 0.97
CA LYS A 129 -11.23 1.01 2.03
C LYS A 129 -10.18 2.10 1.89
N LEU A 130 -10.63 3.35 1.96
CA LEU A 130 -9.80 4.54 1.97
C LEU A 130 -9.91 5.20 3.35
N TYR A 131 -8.78 5.31 4.03
CA TYR A 131 -8.70 5.98 5.32
C TYR A 131 -7.91 7.29 5.19
N ASP A 132 -8.34 8.28 5.97
CA ASP A 132 -7.47 9.41 6.32
C ASP A 132 -6.73 9.02 7.61
N ASN A 133 -5.42 9.03 7.53
CA ASN A 133 -4.52 8.73 8.62
C ASN A 133 -3.72 9.96 9.06
N SER A 134 -4.23 11.18 8.83
CA SER A 134 -3.50 12.42 9.13
C SER A 134 -3.43 12.74 10.62
N GLN A 135 -4.46 12.34 11.35
CA GLN A 135 -4.57 12.49 12.81
C GLN A 135 -4.02 11.25 13.53
N ASP A 136 -4.05 11.26 14.86
CA ASP A 136 -3.59 10.15 15.69
C ASP A 136 -4.46 8.90 15.52
N GLN A 137 -5.77 9.09 15.30
CA GLN A 137 -6.70 8.00 14.99
C GLN A 137 -7.10 8.06 13.51
N PRO A 138 -6.79 7.03 12.72
CA PRO A 138 -7.28 6.93 11.35
C PRO A 138 -8.80 6.79 11.34
N TYR A 139 -9.45 7.48 10.40
CA TYR A 139 -10.89 7.36 10.20
C TYR A 139 -11.22 6.97 8.75
N LEU A 140 -12.31 6.23 8.57
CA LEU A 140 -12.73 5.73 7.26
C LEU A 140 -13.39 6.86 6.47
N VAL A 141 -12.88 7.14 5.27
CA VAL A 141 -13.38 8.20 4.39
C VAL A 141 -14.42 7.64 3.42
N ALA A 142 -14.07 6.53 2.77
CA ALA A 142 -14.93 5.85 1.80
C ALA A 142 -14.57 4.38 1.71
N TYR A 143 -15.53 3.57 1.30
CA TYR A 143 -15.29 2.14 1.08
C TYR A 143 -16.22 1.58 0.00
N LYS A 144 -15.88 0.37 -0.44
CA LYS A 144 -16.74 -0.49 -1.24
C LYS A 144 -16.60 -1.92 -0.74
N ASN A 145 -17.71 -2.56 -0.43
CA ASN A 145 -17.74 -4.00 -0.17
C ASN A 145 -17.90 -4.78 -1.47
N GLU A 146 -17.60 -6.08 -1.44
CA GLU A 146 -17.86 -6.96 -2.56
C GLU A 146 -19.33 -6.86 -2.99
N ASN A 147 -19.56 -6.77 -4.31
CA ASN A 147 -20.90 -6.69 -4.92
C ASN A 147 -21.78 -5.52 -4.41
N SER A 148 -21.19 -4.50 -3.80
CA SER A 148 -21.91 -3.33 -3.29
C SER A 148 -21.49 -2.06 -4.05
N ALA A 149 -22.36 -1.05 -4.02
CA ALA A 149 -21.98 0.29 -4.41
C ALA A 149 -20.93 0.83 -3.43
N MET A 150 -20.16 1.83 -3.88
CA MET A 150 -19.26 2.54 -2.98
C MET A 150 -20.05 3.47 -2.06
N GLU A 151 -19.59 3.63 -0.85
CA GLU A 151 -20.13 4.53 0.16
C GLU A 151 -19.08 5.54 0.58
N ILE A 152 -19.48 6.81 0.64
CA ILE A 152 -18.65 7.92 1.10
C ILE A 152 -19.18 8.32 2.47
N LEU A 153 -18.34 8.21 3.50
CA LEU A 153 -18.68 8.57 4.88
C LEU A 153 -18.25 10.00 5.23
N GLN A 154 -17.25 10.52 4.52
CA GLN A 154 -16.64 11.82 4.78
C GLN A 154 -16.47 12.60 3.47
N GLU A 155 -17.54 13.26 3.01
CA GLU A 155 -17.60 13.93 1.70
C GLU A 155 -16.49 14.98 1.50
N LYS A 156 -16.29 15.85 2.50
CA LYS A 156 -15.26 16.89 2.43
C LYS A 156 -13.86 16.32 2.25
N THR A 157 -13.51 15.30 3.04
CA THR A 157 -12.20 14.64 2.93
C THR A 157 -12.07 13.89 1.61
N TRP A 158 -13.15 13.23 1.17
CA TRP A 158 -13.19 12.54 -0.11
C TRP A 158 -12.90 13.47 -1.30
N ASP A 159 -13.52 14.65 -1.34
CA ASP A 159 -13.32 15.62 -2.42
C ASP A 159 -11.88 16.14 -2.47
N ILE A 160 -11.28 16.40 -1.30
CA ILE A 160 -9.86 16.79 -1.18
C ILE A 160 -8.95 15.70 -1.75
N ILE A 161 -9.17 14.43 -1.37
CA ILE A 161 -8.35 13.31 -1.82
C ILE A 161 -8.51 13.11 -3.33
N LYS A 162 -9.75 13.16 -3.82
CA LYS A 162 -10.05 12.98 -5.25
C LYS A 162 -9.45 14.11 -6.09
N GLY A 163 -9.49 15.36 -5.62
CA GLY A 163 -8.83 16.49 -6.27
C GLY A 163 -7.31 16.34 -6.30
N SER A 164 -6.72 15.80 -5.24
CA SER A 164 -5.27 15.56 -5.13
C SER A 164 -4.76 14.43 -6.04
N ALA A 165 -5.66 13.59 -6.57
CA ALA A 165 -5.32 12.43 -7.39
C ALA A 165 -5.20 12.74 -8.91
N GLN A 166 -5.59 13.94 -9.33
CA GLN A 166 -5.67 14.30 -10.75
C GLN A 166 -4.30 14.34 -11.45
#